data_AF-A0A428W412-F1
#
_entry.id   AF-A0A428W412-F1
#
_cell.length_a   1.000
_cell.length_b   1.000
_cell.length_c   1.000
_cell.angle_alpha   90.00
_cell.angle_beta   90.00
_cell.angle_gamma   90.00
#
_symmetry.space_group_name_H-M   'P 1'
#
loop_
_entity.id
_entity.type
_entity.pdbx_description
1 polymer ?
#
loop_
_entity_poly.entity_id
_entity_poly.type
_entity_poly.pdbx_seq_one_letter_code
_entity_poly.pdbx_strand_id
1 'polypeptide(L)'
;MYTKDGEDYFIVDSHIALWDGREQNCRNIHGKQFIDCFYDYHKNLSPEDAVWPYDEYTYYGGDRLMKDLFTDGYVDHAIFQPAYLGDFYHNGFGQTDEAWALTQRHPDKLTYNHNFDPRNEQAGLDRLRADAARFGLKGVKLYTAEWHGDSRG
;
A
#
# COMPACT_ATOMS: atom_id res chain seq x y z
N MET A 1 9.64 -10.29 -17.29
CA MET A 1 10.91 -9.72 -17.78
C MET A 1 10.59 -8.87 -18.99
N TYR A 2 10.90 -7.59 -18.89
CA TYR A 2 10.61 -6.60 -19.93
C TYR A 2 11.72 -6.62 -20.98
N THR A 3 11.36 -6.72 -22.27
CA THR A 3 12.34 -6.67 -23.36
C THR A 3 12.15 -5.40 -24.17
N LYS A 4 13.24 -4.66 -24.39
CA LYS A 4 13.26 -3.51 -25.29
C LYS A 4 14.60 -3.42 -26.00
N ASP A 5 14.55 -3.17 -27.31
CA ASP A 5 15.73 -2.99 -28.16
C ASP A 5 16.72 -4.18 -28.10
N GLY A 6 16.22 -5.40 -27.85
CA GLY A 6 17.02 -6.62 -27.73
C GLY A 6 17.62 -6.87 -26.35
N GLU A 7 17.37 -5.99 -25.39
CA GLU A 7 17.84 -6.10 -24.01
C GLU A 7 16.70 -6.50 -23.07
N ASP A 8 17.00 -7.41 -22.14
CA ASP A 8 16.08 -7.90 -21.12
C ASP A 8 16.32 -7.20 -19.78
N TYR A 9 15.24 -6.71 -19.17
CA TYR A 9 15.26 -5.98 -17.91
C TYR A 9 14.47 -6.72 -16.85
N PHE A 10 15.09 -6.88 -15.68
CA PHE A 10 14.41 -7.31 -14.47
C PHE A 10 13.87 -6.09 -13.73
N ILE A 11 12.54 -5.96 -13.67
CA ILE A 11 11.88 -4.76 -13.13
C ILE A 11 11.48 -4.99 -11.68
N VAL A 12 12.03 -4.15 -10.78
CA VAL A 12 11.64 -4.11 -9.37
C VAL A 12 10.83 -2.86 -9.08
N ASP A 13 9.57 -3.03 -8.70
CA ASP A 13 8.79 -1.94 -8.11
C ASP A 13 9.02 -1.89 -6.60
N SER A 14 9.87 -0.97 -6.16
CA SER A 14 10.26 -0.84 -4.76
C SER A 14 9.22 -0.16 -3.86
N HIS A 15 8.09 0.30 -4.42
CA HIS A 15 7.07 1.04 -3.67
C HIS A 15 5.67 0.82 -4.22
N ILE A 16 5.06 -0.30 -3.86
CA ILE A 16 3.65 -0.55 -4.12
C ILE A 16 2.80 -0.38 -2.85
N ALA A 17 1.51 -0.09 -3.05
CA ALA A 17 0.53 -0.03 -1.99
C ALA A 17 -0.68 -0.87 -2.35
N LEU A 18 -1.27 -1.50 -1.33
CA LEU A 18 -2.63 -2.01 -1.35
C LEU A 18 -3.48 -1.07 -0.50
N TRP A 19 -4.74 -0.82 -0.85
CA TRP A 19 -5.56 0.08 -0.05
C TRP A 19 -7.04 -0.29 0.06
N ASP A 20 -7.65 0.18 1.15
CA ASP A 20 -9.10 0.19 1.39
C ASP A 20 -9.53 1.56 1.95
N GLY A 21 -10.08 2.38 1.05
CA GLY A 21 -10.74 3.64 1.35
C GLY A 21 -12.26 3.54 1.32
N ARG A 22 -12.85 2.35 1.38
CA ARG A 22 -14.31 2.20 1.38
C ARG A 22 -14.91 2.82 2.64
N GLU A 23 -16.16 3.27 2.54
CA GLU A 23 -16.85 4.00 3.60
C GLU A 23 -16.84 3.24 4.94
N GLN A 24 -17.02 1.92 4.93
CA GLN A 24 -17.01 1.11 6.16
C GLN A 24 -15.64 1.07 6.87
N ASN A 25 -14.55 1.38 6.18
CA ASN A 25 -13.23 1.47 6.78
C ASN A 25 -12.90 2.90 7.25
N CYS A 26 -13.65 3.92 6.84
CA CYS A 26 -13.43 5.30 7.28
C CYS A 26 -13.89 5.50 8.74
N ARG A 27 -12.98 5.96 9.61
CA ARG A 27 -13.30 6.31 11.02
C ARG A 27 -14.02 7.63 11.17
N ASN A 28 -13.78 8.54 10.23
CA ASN A 28 -14.25 9.91 10.25
C ASN A 28 -14.24 10.50 8.83
N ILE A 29 -14.67 11.76 8.71
CA ILE A 29 -14.71 12.49 7.44
C ILE A 29 -13.33 12.58 6.76
N HIS A 30 -12.24 12.54 7.50
CA HIS A 30 -10.89 12.68 6.93
C HIS A 30 -10.47 11.44 6.15
N GLY A 31 -10.89 10.24 6.55
CA GLY A 31 -10.71 9.03 5.74
C GLY A 31 -11.41 9.14 4.38
N LYS A 32 -12.63 9.71 4.36
CA LYS A 32 -13.34 9.99 3.11
C LYS A 32 -12.62 11.06 2.28
N GLN A 33 -12.25 12.18 2.88
CA GLN A 33 -11.54 13.26 2.19
C GLN A 33 -10.21 12.79 1.58
N PHE A 34 -9.50 11.91 2.28
CA PHE A 34 -8.25 11.33 1.79
C PHE A 34 -8.47 10.55 0.50
N ILE A 35 -9.37 9.55 0.49
CA ILE A 35 -9.62 8.75 -0.71
C ILE A 35 -10.25 9.57 -1.84
N ASP A 36 -11.13 10.53 -1.52
CA ASP A 36 -11.73 11.45 -2.50
C ASP A 36 -10.65 12.27 -3.23
N CYS A 37 -9.66 12.79 -2.50
CA CYS A 37 -8.56 13.56 -3.07
C CYS A 37 -7.74 12.74 -4.07
N PHE A 38 -7.39 11.49 -3.73
CA PHE A 38 -6.68 10.60 -4.64
C PHE A 38 -7.53 10.23 -5.86
N TYR A 39 -8.83 10.04 -5.68
CA TYR A 39 -9.72 9.79 -6.81
C TYR A 39 -9.88 11.00 -7.71
N ASP A 40 -9.91 12.22 -7.18
CA ASP A 40 -9.95 13.44 -7.99
C ASP A 40 -8.69 13.56 -8.86
N TYR A 41 -7.50 13.20 -8.35
CA TYR A 41 -6.31 13.11 -9.19
C TYR A 41 -6.43 12.01 -10.25
N HIS A 42 -6.88 10.82 -9.85
CA HIS A 42 -7.08 9.71 -10.79
C HIS A 42 -8.02 10.08 -11.93
N LYS A 43 -9.19 10.60 -11.60
CA LYS A 43 -10.24 10.95 -12.57
C LYS A 43 -9.84 12.08 -13.50
N ASN A 44 -9.10 13.08 -13.01
CA ASN A 44 -8.82 14.30 -13.77
C ASN A 44 -7.45 14.29 -14.47
N LEU A 45 -6.51 13.42 -14.05
CA LEU A 45 -5.13 13.40 -14.56
C LEU A 45 -4.74 12.11 -15.29
N SER A 46 -5.52 11.03 -15.15
CA SER A 46 -5.28 9.79 -15.90
C SER A 46 -5.86 9.85 -17.33
N PRO A 47 -5.30 9.08 -18.28
CA PRO A 47 -5.95 8.79 -19.55
C PRO A 47 -7.38 8.24 -19.35
N GLU A 48 -8.31 8.57 -20.26
CA GLU A 48 -9.73 8.21 -20.12
C GLU A 48 -9.95 6.70 -19.96
N ASP A 49 -9.17 5.87 -20.65
CA ASP A 49 -9.22 4.41 -20.59
C ASP A 49 -8.63 3.82 -19.31
N ALA A 50 -7.87 4.62 -18.55
CA ALA A 50 -7.29 4.24 -17.27
C ALA A 50 -8.13 4.71 -16.06
N VAL A 51 -9.17 5.53 -16.26
CA VAL A 51 -10.02 6.01 -15.16
C VAL A 51 -10.93 4.88 -14.66
N TRP A 52 -10.94 4.68 -13.35
CA TRP A 52 -11.71 3.62 -12.70
C TRP A 52 -13.02 4.20 -12.17
N PRO A 53 -14.10 3.41 -12.11
CA PRO A 53 -15.26 3.77 -11.31
C PRO A 53 -14.86 4.03 -9.85
N TYR A 54 -15.50 5.01 -9.21
CA TYR A 54 -15.18 5.39 -7.84
C TYR A 54 -15.23 4.21 -6.86
N ASP A 55 -16.30 3.42 -6.89
CA ASP A 55 -16.45 2.28 -5.98
C ASP A 55 -15.32 1.26 -6.13
N GLU A 56 -14.87 1.03 -7.37
CA GLU A 56 -13.72 0.17 -7.64
C GLU A 56 -12.40 0.82 -7.16
N TYR A 57 -12.24 2.13 -7.35
CA TYR A 57 -11.05 2.85 -6.87
C TYR A 57 -10.93 2.85 -5.35
N THR A 58 -12.04 2.85 -4.60
CA THR A 58 -11.97 2.84 -3.14
C THR A 58 -11.36 1.56 -2.57
N TYR A 59 -11.23 0.48 -3.34
CA TYR A 59 -10.57 -0.73 -2.88
C TYR A 59 -9.75 -1.37 -3.99
N TYR A 60 -8.43 -1.34 -3.83
CA TYR A 60 -7.56 -1.91 -4.86
C TYR A 60 -7.69 -3.44 -4.92
N GLY A 61 -7.56 -4.09 -3.76
CA GLY A 61 -7.63 -5.55 -3.64
C GLY A 61 -6.46 -6.31 -4.26
N GLY A 62 -6.12 -7.44 -3.67
CA GLY A 62 -4.99 -8.26 -4.10
C GLY A 62 -5.10 -8.77 -5.54
N ASP A 63 -6.29 -9.17 -5.98
CA ASP A 63 -6.49 -9.72 -7.33
C ASP A 63 -6.18 -8.69 -8.43
N ARG A 64 -6.63 -7.45 -8.24
CA ARG A 64 -6.34 -6.39 -9.19
C ARG A 64 -4.88 -6.00 -9.15
N LEU A 65 -4.29 -5.88 -7.96
CA LEU A 65 -2.85 -5.63 -7.81
C LEU A 65 -2.01 -6.65 -8.57
N MET A 66 -2.37 -7.94 -8.48
CA MET A 66 -1.66 -8.99 -9.21
C MET A 66 -1.80 -8.84 -10.73
N LYS A 67 -3.01 -8.52 -11.22
CA LYS A 67 -3.26 -8.27 -12.63
C LYS A 67 -2.48 -7.06 -13.13
N ASP A 68 -2.61 -5.92 -12.47
CA ASP A 68 -2.05 -4.66 -12.91
C ASP A 68 -0.51 -4.68 -12.93
N LEU A 69 0.13 -5.29 -11.91
CA LEU A 69 1.59 -5.28 -11.81
C LEU A 69 2.26 -6.39 -12.62
N PHE A 70 1.70 -7.60 -12.59
CA PHE A 70 2.39 -8.81 -13.09
C PHE A 70 1.77 -9.42 -14.36
N THR A 71 0.54 -9.06 -14.71
CA THR A 71 -0.10 -9.53 -15.96
C THR A 71 -0.04 -8.45 -17.02
N ASP A 72 -0.54 -7.26 -16.70
CA ASP A 72 -0.62 -6.14 -17.64
C ASP A 72 0.63 -5.26 -17.54
N GLY A 73 1.18 -5.15 -16.33
CA GLY A 73 2.43 -4.49 -16.04
C GLY A 73 3.64 -5.37 -16.34
N TYR A 74 4.81 -4.74 -16.24
CA TYR A 74 6.09 -5.39 -16.55
C TYR A 74 6.89 -5.76 -15.29
N VAL A 75 6.28 -5.73 -14.11
CA VAL A 75 6.98 -5.92 -12.83
C VAL A 75 7.36 -7.39 -12.66
N ASP A 76 8.62 -7.65 -12.30
CA ASP A 76 9.09 -8.98 -11.96
C ASP A 76 9.06 -9.23 -10.45
N HIS A 77 9.33 -8.20 -9.64
CA HIS A 77 9.21 -8.25 -8.19
C HIS A 77 8.72 -6.90 -7.63
N ALA A 78 7.85 -6.91 -6.62
CA ALA A 78 7.32 -5.70 -6.01
C ALA A 78 7.41 -5.72 -4.48
N ILE A 79 7.55 -4.53 -3.88
CA ILE A 79 7.76 -4.36 -2.44
C ILE A 79 6.67 -3.47 -1.86
N PHE A 80 5.87 -4.01 -0.94
CA PHE A 80 4.85 -3.24 -0.22
C PHE A 80 5.46 -2.20 0.70
N GLN A 81 4.94 -0.98 0.62
CA GLN A 81 5.30 0.16 1.48
C GLN A 81 4.02 0.79 2.05
N PRO A 82 3.31 0.11 2.97
CA PRO A 82 1.95 0.46 3.36
C PRO A 82 1.86 1.85 4.02
N ALA A 83 0.74 2.54 3.80
CA ALA A 83 0.33 3.70 4.58
C ALA A 83 -0.73 3.26 5.60
N TYR A 84 -0.44 3.38 6.90
CA TYR A 84 -1.37 2.90 7.93
C TYR A 84 -2.55 3.86 8.11
N LEU A 85 -2.29 5.15 8.41
CA LEU A 85 -3.32 6.19 8.54
C LEU A 85 -4.38 5.81 9.59
N GLY A 86 -3.91 5.36 10.76
CA GLY A 86 -4.76 4.84 11.82
C GLY A 86 -5.80 5.85 12.31
N ASP A 87 -5.50 7.14 12.29
CA ASP A 87 -6.45 8.19 12.69
C ASP A 87 -7.62 8.37 11.70
N PHE A 88 -7.47 7.89 10.46
CA PHE A 88 -8.47 8.04 9.40
C PHE A 88 -9.25 6.74 9.15
N TYR A 89 -8.64 5.57 9.36
CA TYR A 89 -9.21 4.28 8.97
C TYR A 89 -9.22 3.23 10.08
N HIS A 90 -10.30 2.44 10.17
CA HIS A 90 -10.55 1.49 11.26
C HIS A 90 -9.50 0.38 11.27
N ASN A 91 -9.22 -0.17 10.09
CA ASN A 91 -8.27 -1.28 9.89
C ASN A 91 -6.98 -0.82 9.21
N GLY A 92 -6.76 0.50 9.14
CA GLY A 92 -5.73 1.14 8.34
C GLY A 92 -6.07 1.21 6.85
N PHE A 93 -5.44 2.13 6.14
CA PHE A 93 -5.60 2.26 4.68
C PHE A 93 -4.89 1.13 3.95
N GLY A 94 -3.63 0.88 4.30
CA GLY A 94 -2.67 0.00 3.59
C GLY A 94 -2.91 -1.52 3.62
N GLN A 95 -4.01 -2.00 4.21
CA GLN A 95 -4.43 -3.40 4.29
C GLN A 95 -3.31 -4.41 4.64
N THR A 96 -2.67 -4.23 5.81
CA THR A 96 -1.52 -5.03 6.28
C THR A 96 -1.68 -6.54 6.14
N ASP A 97 -2.77 -7.10 6.67
CA ASP A 97 -2.95 -8.56 6.71
C ASP A 97 -3.21 -9.13 5.31
N GLU A 98 -3.93 -8.40 4.45
CA GLU A 98 -4.15 -8.81 3.06
C GLU A 98 -2.86 -8.75 2.24
N ALA A 99 -2.10 -7.65 2.36
CA ALA A 99 -0.80 -7.49 1.70
C ALA A 99 0.18 -8.59 2.12
N TRP A 100 0.27 -8.87 3.42
CA TRP A 100 1.12 -9.96 3.92
C TRP A 100 0.65 -11.33 3.44
N ALA A 101 -0.65 -11.62 3.47
CA ALA A 101 -1.18 -12.88 2.94
C ALA A 101 -0.87 -13.07 1.44
N LEU A 102 -0.88 -11.98 0.66
CA LEU A 102 -0.52 -12.01 -0.75
C LEU A 102 0.96 -12.37 -0.95
N THR A 103 1.88 -11.89 -0.10
CA THR A 103 3.30 -12.27 -0.18
C THR A 103 3.54 -13.72 0.19
N GLN A 104 2.72 -14.29 1.08
CA GLN A 104 2.78 -15.73 1.37
C GLN A 104 2.32 -16.57 0.17
N ARG A 105 1.35 -16.08 -0.61
CA ARG A 105 0.89 -16.74 -1.84
C ARG A 105 1.85 -16.59 -3.01
N HIS A 106 2.58 -15.48 -3.09
CA HIS A 106 3.49 -15.16 -4.19
C HIS A 106 4.86 -14.69 -3.69
N PRO A 107 5.60 -15.54 -2.95
CA PRO A 107 6.87 -15.14 -2.31
C PRO A 107 8.01 -14.87 -3.31
N ASP A 108 7.89 -15.36 -4.55
CA ASP A 108 8.80 -15.06 -5.65
C ASP A 108 8.59 -13.65 -6.23
N LYS A 109 7.37 -13.13 -6.13
CA LYS A 109 6.94 -11.86 -6.74
C LYS A 109 6.86 -10.70 -5.76
N LEU A 110 6.62 -10.97 -4.47
CA LEU A 110 6.25 -9.94 -3.51
C LEU A 110 7.06 -10.01 -2.23
N THR A 111 7.50 -8.83 -1.76
CA THR A 111 8.06 -8.63 -0.42
C THR A 111 7.18 -7.69 0.38
N TYR A 112 6.99 -8.00 1.66
CA TYR A 112 6.28 -7.14 2.60
C TYR A 112 7.26 -6.38 3.49
N ASN A 113 7.23 -5.04 3.43
CA ASN A 113 7.75 -4.19 4.49
C ASN A 113 6.59 -3.68 5.35
N HIS A 114 6.90 -3.35 6.60
CA HIS A 114 5.92 -2.81 7.53
C HIS A 114 6.06 -1.28 7.67
N ASN A 115 5.02 -0.62 8.16
CA ASN A 115 5.12 0.78 8.57
C ASN A 115 5.72 0.87 9.98
N PHE A 116 6.47 1.92 10.25
CA PHE A 116 6.93 2.23 11.61
C PHE A 116 6.98 3.73 11.81
N ASP A 117 6.29 4.18 12.85
CA ASP A 117 6.32 5.55 13.31
C ASP A 117 7.18 5.67 14.59
N PRO A 118 8.34 6.34 14.54
CA PRO A 118 9.23 6.49 15.69
C PRO A 118 8.62 7.34 16.81
N ARG A 119 7.53 8.09 16.58
CA ARG A 119 6.81 8.84 17.62
C ARG A 119 6.15 7.94 18.67
N ASN A 120 6.00 6.64 18.36
CA ASN A 120 5.53 5.64 19.32
C ASN A 120 6.62 5.17 20.31
N GLU A 121 7.84 5.70 20.19
CA GLU A 121 8.96 5.48 21.11
C GLU A 121 9.19 3.99 21.43
N GLN A 122 9.37 3.64 22.71
CA GLN A 122 9.69 2.28 23.14
C GLN A 122 8.57 1.29 22.81
N ALA A 123 7.30 1.69 22.97
CA ALA A 123 6.17 0.83 22.63
C ALA A 123 6.13 0.53 21.13
N GLY A 124 6.46 1.51 20.29
CA GLY A 124 6.60 1.34 18.85
C GLY A 124 7.72 0.38 18.47
N LEU A 125 8.88 0.46 19.14
CA LEU A 125 10.00 -0.46 18.91
C LEU A 125 9.65 -1.90 19.32
N ASP A 126 8.98 -2.07 20.46
CA ASP A 126 8.55 -3.40 20.92
C ASP A 126 7.52 -4.01 19.96
N ARG A 127 6.62 -3.18 19.44
CA ARG A 127 5.68 -3.60 18.41
C ARG A 127 6.38 -3.96 17.09
N LEU A 128 7.33 -3.14 16.63
CA LEU A 128 8.11 -3.41 15.43
C LEU A 128 8.89 -4.73 15.54
N ARG A 129 9.44 -5.06 16.71
CA ARG A 129 10.10 -6.36 16.94
C ARG A 129 9.13 -7.53 16.81
N ALA A 130 7.94 -7.41 17.39
CA ALA A 130 6.90 -8.42 17.29
C ALA A 130 6.42 -8.60 15.84
N ASP A 131 6.18 -7.49 15.12
CA ASP A 131 5.75 -7.51 13.73
C ASP A 131 6.87 -8.00 12.79
N ALA A 132 8.14 -7.68 13.07
CA ALA A 132 9.30 -8.23 12.37
C ALA A 132 9.38 -9.75 12.49
N ALA A 133 9.16 -10.30 13.69
CA ALA A 133 9.10 -11.74 13.92
C ALA A 133 7.89 -12.38 13.23
N ARG A 134 6.72 -11.75 13.31
CA ARG A 134 5.47 -12.24 12.71
C ARG A 134 5.53 -12.28 11.19
N PHE A 135 5.99 -11.21 10.56
CA PHE A 135 5.93 -11.03 9.11
C PHE A 135 7.23 -11.43 8.39
N GLY A 136 8.31 -11.70 9.12
CA GLY A 136 9.62 -12.02 8.54
C GLY A 136 10.23 -10.83 7.77
N LEU A 137 10.04 -9.62 8.30
CA LEU A 137 10.34 -8.37 7.60
C LEU A 137 11.79 -8.29 7.11
N LYS A 138 11.97 -7.81 5.88
CA LYS A 138 13.28 -7.47 5.29
C LYS A 138 13.57 -5.97 5.35
N GLY A 139 12.53 -5.17 5.47
CA GLY A 139 12.62 -3.72 5.59
C GLY A 139 11.40 -3.13 6.29
N VAL A 140 11.48 -1.83 6.52
CA VAL A 140 10.44 -1.03 7.17
C VAL A 140 10.35 0.34 6.50
N LYS A 141 9.14 0.84 6.34
CA LYS A 141 8.85 2.21 5.93
C LYS A 141 8.78 3.08 7.17
N LEU A 142 9.78 3.93 7.36
CA LEU A 142 9.68 5.02 8.34
C LEU A 142 8.60 5.99 7.87
N TYR A 143 7.55 6.15 8.68
CA TYR A 143 6.37 6.90 8.29
C TYR A 143 5.97 7.88 9.37
N THR A 144 6.54 9.09 9.29
CA THR A 144 6.23 10.20 10.19
C THR A 144 5.17 11.15 9.64
N ALA A 145 4.78 10.98 8.37
CA ALA A 145 3.85 11.84 7.65
C ALA A 145 2.38 11.46 7.85
N GLU A 146 2.05 10.69 8.89
CA GLU A 146 0.67 10.43 9.28
C GLU A 146 0.21 11.33 10.42
N TRP A 147 -1.09 11.62 10.42
CA TRP A 147 -1.76 12.22 11.55
C TRP A 147 -1.62 11.33 12.76
N HIS A 148 -1.23 11.95 13.87
CA HIS A 148 -1.01 11.25 15.12
C HIS A 148 -1.18 12.24 16.29
N GLY A 149 -2.36 12.20 16.92
CA GLY A 149 -2.71 13.15 17.98
C GLY A 149 -2.75 14.58 17.45
N ASP A 150 -1.88 15.45 17.99
CA ASP A 150 -1.79 16.86 17.55
C ASP A 150 -0.99 17.06 16.25
N SER A 151 -0.28 16.04 15.78
CA SER A 151 0.46 16.08 14.51
C SER A 151 -0.48 15.98 13.32
N ARG A 152 -0.29 16.85 12.32
CA ARG A 152 -1.15 16.97 11.14
C ARG A 152 -0.46 16.58 9.82
N GLY A 153 0.45 15.61 9.89
CA GLY A 153 1.32 15.21 8.78
C GLY A 153 2.64 15.97 8.75
#